data_AF-A0A850QTY3-F1
#
_entry.id   AF-A0A850QTY3-F1
#
_cell.length_a   1.000
_cell.length_b   1.000
_cell.length_c   1.000
_cell.angle_alpha   90.00
_cell.angle_beta   90.00
_cell.angle_gamma   90.00
#
_symmetry.space_group_name_H-M   'P 1'
#
loop_
_entity.id
_entity.type
_entity.pdbx_description
1 polymer ?
#
loop_
_entity_poly.entity_id
_entity_poly.type
_entity_poly.pdbx_seq_one_letter_code
_entity_poly.pdbx_strand_id
1 'polypeptide(L)'
;MTSIKQNIEQVISEIDAAAKKCGRTADSVQLLAVSKTKPIAAIEEAIQAGQFAFGENYVQEGVEKIEHFRAHPQADALTWHFIGPLQSNKSRPVAENFDWVHSVDRLKIA
;
A
#
# COMPACT_ATOMS: atom_id res chain seq x y z
N MET A 1 5.82 11.68 -20.62
CA MET A 1 5.24 10.73 -19.65
C MET A 1 5.12 11.45 -18.33
N THR A 2 3.98 11.36 -17.66
CA THR A 2 3.76 11.91 -16.32
C THR A 2 4.54 11.09 -15.30
N SER A 3 5.24 11.72 -14.37
CA SER A 3 6.01 11.03 -13.32
C SER A 3 5.09 10.37 -12.28
N ILE A 4 5.60 9.43 -11.49
CA ILE A 4 4.83 8.81 -10.40
C ILE A 4 4.38 9.87 -9.40
N LYS A 5 5.27 10.82 -9.10
CA LYS A 5 4.94 11.99 -8.27
C LYS A 5 3.72 12.76 -8.79
N GLN A 6 3.70 13.10 -10.08
CA GLN A 6 2.57 13.85 -10.68
C GLN A 6 1.26 13.06 -10.61
N ASN A 7 1.31 11.74 -10.80
CA ASN A 7 0.14 10.89 -10.67
C ASN A 7 -0.39 10.85 -9.23
N ILE A 8 0.50 10.75 -8.24
CA ILE A 8 0.13 10.79 -6.81
C ILE A 8 -0.51 12.13 -6.45
N GLU A 9 0.13 13.24 -6.83
CA GLU A 9 -0.40 14.60 -6.59
C GLU A 9 -1.79 14.79 -7.22
N GLN A 10 -1.99 14.29 -8.45
CA GLN A 10 -3.28 14.33 -9.12
C GLN A 10 -4.34 13.53 -8.34
N VAL A 11 -4.05 12.29 -7.96
CA VAL A 11 -5.01 11.44 -7.24
C VAL A 11 -5.36 12.02 -5.87
N ILE A 12 -4.39 12.59 -5.14
CA ILE A 12 -4.65 13.28 -3.87
C ILE A 12 -5.59 14.47 -4.09
N SER A 13 -5.38 15.28 -5.13
CA SER A 13 -6.26 16.40 -5.47
C SER A 13 -7.69 15.95 -5.79
N GLU A 14 -7.84 14.83 -6.52
CA GLU A 14 -9.14 14.23 -6.82
C GLU A 14 -9.86 13.72 -5.56
N ILE A 15 -9.13 13.08 -4.65
CA ILE A 15 -9.65 12.63 -3.34
C ILE A 15 -10.15 13.84 -2.54
N ASP A 16 -9.34 14.90 -2.43
CA ASP A 16 -9.69 16.12 -1.70
C ASP A 16 -10.93 16.79 -2.27
N ALA A 17 -11.03 16.89 -3.59
CA ALA A 17 -12.18 17.46 -4.26
C ALA A 17 -13.45 16.65 -3.99
N ALA A 18 -13.35 15.31 -4.03
CA ALA A 18 -14.46 14.41 -3.74
C ALA A 18 -14.91 14.49 -2.27
N ALA A 19 -13.96 14.52 -1.32
CA ALA A 19 -14.25 14.67 0.10
C ALA A 19 -14.98 15.99 0.40
N LYS A 20 -14.46 17.10 -0.13
CA LYS A 20 -15.06 18.44 0.02
C LYS A 20 -16.48 18.50 -0.55
N LYS A 21 -16.71 17.90 -1.72
CA LYS A 21 -18.04 17.86 -2.36
C LYS A 21 -19.09 17.19 -1.48
N CYS A 22 -18.69 16.25 -0.65
CA CYS A 22 -19.57 15.51 0.27
C CYS A 22 -19.52 16.05 1.71
N GLY A 23 -18.91 17.21 1.96
CA GLY A 23 -18.78 17.80 3.29
C GLY A 23 -17.90 17.01 4.26
N ARG A 24 -16.99 16.17 3.74
CA ARG A 24 -16.02 15.39 4.53
C ARG A 24 -14.68 16.10 4.60
N THR A 25 -13.91 15.79 5.64
CA THR A 25 -12.54 16.26 5.81
C THR A 25 -11.58 15.51 4.88
N ALA A 26 -10.45 16.15 4.51
CA ALA A 26 -9.47 15.59 3.58
C ALA A 26 -8.82 14.29 4.10
N ASP A 27 -8.62 14.18 5.41
CA ASP A 27 -8.07 13.01 6.11
C ASP A 27 -9.04 11.82 6.19
N SER A 28 -10.30 12.00 5.79
CA SER A 28 -11.32 10.95 5.88
C SER A 28 -11.18 9.85 4.82
N VAL A 29 -10.28 10.04 3.84
CA VAL A 29 -9.97 9.08 2.78
C VAL A 29 -8.45 8.98 2.67
N GLN A 30 -7.92 7.77 2.80
CA GLN A 30 -6.49 7.51 2.64
C GLN A 30 -6.19 6.89 1.27
N LEU A 31 -5.12 7.35 0.63
CA LEU A 31 -4.64 6.76 -0.61
C LEU A 31 -3.77 5.54 -0.30
N LEU A 32 -4.21 4.36 -0.79
CA LEU A 32 -3.41 3.13 -0.78
C LEU A 32 -2.85 2.89 -2.18
N ALA A 33 -1.53 3.01 -2.35
CA ALA A 33 -0.89 2.79 -3.64
C ALA A 33 -0.70 1.29 -3.92
N VAL A 34 -1.34 0.77 -4.96
CA VAL A 34 -1.22 -0.66 -5.33
C VAL A 34 0.05 -0.88 -6.14
N SER A 35 1.04 -1.53 -5.53
CA SER A 35 2.39 -1.71 -6.09
C SER A 35 2.66 -3.09 -6.68
N LYS A 36 1.68 -3.99 -6.70
CA LYS A 36 1.81 -5.30 -7.36
C LYS A 36 2.32 -5.17 -8.80
N THR A 37 3.21 -6.06 -9.18
CA THR A 37 3.93 -6.09 -10.47
C THR A 37 4.76 -4.85 -10.79
N LYS A 38 4.96 -3.93 -9.84
CA LYS A 38 5.82 -2.75 -10.02
C LYS A 38 7.22 -3.01 -9.46
N PRO A 39 8.27 -2.53 -10.13
CA PRO A 39 9.63 -2.67 -9.64
C PRO A 39 9.85 -1.81 -8.38
N ILE A 40 10.87 -2.17 -7.59
CA ILE A 40 11.31 -1.44 -6.39
C ILE A 40 11.50 0.06 -6.68
N ALA A 41 12.14 0.42 -7.80
CA ALA A 41 12.38 1.81 -8.17
C ALA A 41 11.10 2.66 -8.29
N ALA A 42 9.97 2.05 -8.68
CA ALA A 42 8.69 2.75 -8.73
C ALA A 42 8.12 3.02 -7.33
N ILE A 43 8.39 2.12 -6.38
CA ILE A 43 8.02 2.30 -4.97
C ILE A 43 8.91 3.36 -4.34
N GLU A 44 10.21 3.37 -4.63
CA GLU A 44 11.14 4.43 -4.19
C GLU A 44 10.68 5.82 -4.70
N GLU A 45 10.30 5.95 -5.97
CA GLU A 45 9.78 7.22 -6.50
C GLU A 45 8.47 7.63 -5.81
N ALA A 46 7.59 6.66 -5.48
CA ALA A 46 6.37 6.93 -4.72
C ALA A 46 6.67 7.37 -3.28
N ILE A 47 7.64 6.76 -2.61
CA ILE A 47 8.10 7.14 -1.27
C ILE A 47 8.66 8.57 -1.29
N GLN A 48 9.46 8.91 -2.30
CA GLN A 48 9.97 10.28 -2.49
C GLN A 48 8.85 11.30 -2.77
N ALA A 49 7.72 10.85 -3.33
CA ALA A 49 6.52 11.65 -3.51
C ALA A 49 5.62 11.74 -2.25
N GLY A 50 6.03 11.11 -1.13
CA GLY A 50 5.29 11.14 0.13
C GLY A 50 4.24 10.04 0.28
N GLN A 51 4.25 9.03 -0.57
CA GLN A 51 3.38 7.86 -0.42
C GLN A 51 4.03 6.82 0.48
N PHE A 52 3.32 6.42 1.54
CA PHE A 52 3.85 5.45 2.51
C PHE A 52 2.98 4.21 2.70
N ALA A 53 1.72 4.23 2.28
CA ALA A 53 0.84 3.06 2.33
C ALA A 53 0.85 2.32 0.99
N PHE A 54 1.23 1.04 1.00
CA PHE A 54 1.35 0.20 -0.19
C PHE A 54 0.50 -1.06 -0.10
N GLY A 55 -0.15 -1.41 -1.21
CA GLY A 55 -1.01 -2.59 -1.34
C GLY A 55 -0.40 -3.65 -2.25
N GLU A 56 -0.29 -4.89 -1.73
CA GLU A 56 0.21 -6.05 -2.47
C GLU A 56 -0.82 -7.18 -2.52
N ASN A 57 -0.84 -7.89 -3.66
CA ASN A 57 -1.76 -9.01 -3.89
C ASN A 57 -1.09 -10.37 -3.75
N TYR A 58 0.23 -10.44 -3.94
CA TYR A 58 0.99 -11.69 -4.00
C TYR A 58 1.94 -11.75 -2.81
N VAL A 59 1.77 -12.77 -1.98
CA VAL A 59 2.51 -12.90 -0.70
C VAL A 59 4.02 -12.85 -0.91
N GLN A 60 4.55 -13.63 -1.86
CA GLN A 60 5.99 -13.69 -2.10
C GLN A 60 6.54 -12.34 -2.58
N GLU A 61 5.92 -11.73 -3.60
CA GLU A 61 6.34 -10.43 -4.11
C GLU A 61 6.29 -9.34 -3.03
N GLY A 62 5.23 -9.32 -2.22
CA GLY A 62 5.10 -8.34 -1.16
C GLY A 62 6.12 -8.54 -0.04
N VAL A 63 6.37 -9.78 0.39
CA VAL A 63 7.42 -10.07 1.38
C VAL A 63 8.80 -9.66 0.86
N GLU A 64 9.12 -9.96 -0.39
CA GLU A 64 10.39 -9.55 -1.02
C GLU A 64 10.57 -8.01 -1.00
N LYS A 65 9.50 -7.25 -1.27
CA LYS A 65 9.50 -5.78 -1.19
C LYS A 65 9.63 -5.28 0.25
N ILE A 66 8.86 -5.85 1.17
CA ILE A 66 8.92 -5.48 2.60
C ILE A 66 10.34 -5.65 3.12
N GLU A 67 10.95 -6.82 2.89
CA GLU A 67 12.33 -7.10 3.29
C GLU A 67 13.32 -6.13 2.66
N HIS A 68 13.15 -5.81 1.37
CA HIS A 68 13.99 -4.82 0.69
C HIS A 68 13.93 -3.45 1.38
N PHE A 69 12.74 -2.99 1.75
CA PHE A 69 12.53 -1.67 2.34
C PHE A 69 12.76 -1.62 3.86
N ARG A 70 13.01 -2.74 4.55
CA ARG A 70 13.35 -2.73 5.99
C ARG A 70 14.59 -1.91 6.33
N ALA A 71 15.56 -1.84 5.41
CA ALA A 71 16.77 -1.04 5.58
C ALA A 71 16.63 0.40 5.07
N HIS A 72 15.45 0.79 4.56
CA HIS A 72 15.21 2.12 4.01
C HIS A 72 15.15 3.18 5.14
N PRO A 73 15.67 4.40 4.94
CA PRO A 73 15.63 5.46 5.97
C PRO A 73 14.24 5.84 6.47
N GLN A 74 13.20 5.54 5.69
CA GLN A 74 11.79 5.81 6.00
C GLN A 74 11.02 4.52 6.29
N ALA A 75 11.69 3.40 6.60
CA ALA A 75 11.05 2.11 6.84
C ALA A 75 9.93 2.19 7.88
N ASP A 76 10.15 2.93 8.98
CA ASP A 76 9.17 3.10 10.06
C ASP A 76 7.89 3.84 9.64
N ALA A 77 7.93 4.57 8.53
CA ALA A 77 6.76 5.26 7.99
C ALA A 77 5.94 4.38 7.02
N LEU A 78 6.53 3.29 6.51
CA LEU A 78 5.89 2.43 5.50
C LEU A 78 4.85 1.53 6.14
N THR A 79 3.69 1.45 5.49
CA THR A 79 2.61 0.55 5.88
C THR A 79 2.28 -0.37 4.71
N TRP A 80 2.37 -1.67 4.92
CA TRP A 80 2.13 -2.70 3.92
C TRP A 80 0.79 -3.39 4.15
N HIS A 81 -0.07 -3.33 3.14
CA HIS A 81 -1.40 -3.90 3.15
C HIS A 81 -1.46 -5.09 2.20
N PHE A 82 -1.84 -6.26 2.72
CA PHE A 82 -2.21 -7.39 1.89
C PHE A 82 -3.67 -7.25 1.45
N ILE A 83 -3.89 -7.13 0.14
CA ILE A 83 -5.22 -6.91 -0.47
C ILE A 83 -5.61 -8.00 -1.48
N GLY A 84 -4.80 -9.07 -1.58
CA GLY A 84 -5.09 -10.23 -2.42
C GLY A 84 -5.92 -11.30 -1.69
N PRO A 85 -6.45 -12.32 -2.39
CA PRO A 85 -7.08 -13.46 -1.72
C PRO A 85 -6.05 -14.25 -0.89
N LEU A 86 -6.35 -14.48 0.40
CA LEU A 86 -5.45 -15.17 1.32
C LEU A 86 -5.76 -16.68 1.41
N GLN A 87 -4.78 -17.49 1.00
CA GLN A 87 -4.82 -18.95 1.17
C GLN A 87 -4.32 -19.32 2.57
N SER A 88 -4.94 -20.32 3.21
CA SER A 88 -4.61 -20.69 4.60
C SER A 88 -3.14 -21.08 4.83
N ASN A 89 -2.49 -21.69 3.83
CA ASN A 89 -1.08 -22.07 3.89
C ASN A 89 -0.09 -20.89 3.71
N LYS A 90 -0.60 -19.69 3.40
CA LYS A 90 0.19 -18.47 3.24
C LYS A 90 -0.15 -17.39 4.28
N SER A 91 -0.97 -17.73 5.27
CA SER A 91 -1.34 -16.84 6.37
C SER A 91 -0.13 -16.40 7.19
N ARG A 92 0.78 -17.33 7.52
CA ARG A 92 1.95 -17.06 8.35
C ARG A 92 2.90 -16.00 7.76
N PRO A 93 3.39 -16.10 6.51
CA PRO A 93 4.22 -15.03 5.94
C PRO A 93 3.50 -13.68 5.87
N VAL A 94 2.19 -13.67 5.69
CA VAL A 94 1.42 -12.41 5.72
C VAL A 94 1.41 -11.83 7.12
N ALA A 95 1.10 -12.63 8.15
CA ALA A 95 1.07 -12.19 9.53
C ALA A 95 2.45 -11.74 10.08
N GLU A 96 3.54 -12.31 9.57
CA GLU A 96 4.90 -11.97 10.00
C GLU A 96 5.46 -10.70 9.33
N ASN A 97 4.87 -10.24 8.21
CA ASN A 97 5.48 -9.18 7.39
C ASN A 97 4.56 -8.00 7.08
N PHE A 98 3.24 -8.18 7.00
CA PHE A 98 2.29 -7.13 6.63
C PHE A 98 1.64 -6.48 7.85
N ASP A 99 1.38 -5.18 7.76
CA ASP A 99 0.68 -4.42 8.80
C ASP A 99 -0.84 -4.62 8.75
N TRP A 100 -1.38 -4.82 7.55
CA TRP A 100 -2.83 -4.96 7.33
C TRP A 100 -3.17 -6.13 6.40
N VAL A 101 -4.34 -6.73 6.65
CA VAL A 101 -4.96 -7.73 5.75
C VAL A 101 -6.41 -7.31 5.48
N HIS A 102 -6.71 -6.92 4.24
CA HIS A 102 -8.05 -6.43 3.87
C HIS A 102 -9.01 -7.54 3.44
N SER A 103 -8.48 -8.75 3.22
CA SER A 103 -9.16 -9.86 2.57
C SER A 103 -9.61 -10.96 3.54
N VAL A 104 -9.84 -10.64 4.81
CA VAL A 104 -10.29 -11.64 5.79
C VAL A 104 -11.77 -11.94 5.54
N ASP A 105 -12.04 -13.08 4.89
CA ASP A 105 -13.39 -13.49 4.48
C ASP A 105 -13.97 -14.66 5.30
N ARG A 106 -13.13 -15.34 6.10
CA ARG A 106 -13.47 -16.55 6.85
C ARG A 106 -12.71 -16.61 8.16
N LEU A 107 -13.39 -17.06 9.22
CA LEU A 107 -12.83 -17.16 10.57
C LEU A 107 -11.52 -17.96 10.67
N LYS A 108 -11.32 -18.97 9.81
CA LYS A 108 -10.08 -19.77 9.76
C LYS A 108 -8.82 -18.95 9.44
N ILE A 109 -8.98 -17.78 8.82
CA ILE A 109 -7.89 -16.90 8.39
C ILE A 109 -7.62 -15.79 9.44
N ALA A 110 -8.57 -15.54 10.35
CA ALA A 110 -8.50 -14.49 11.37
C ALA A 110 -7.63 -14.87 12.57
#